data_AF-A0A930SPQ2-F1
#
_entry.id   AF-A0A930SPQ2-F1
#
_cell.length_a   1.000
_cell.length_b   1.000
_cell.length_c   1.000
_cell.angle_alpha   90.00
_cell.angle_beta   90.00
_cell.angle_gamma   90.00
#
_symmetry.space_group_name_H-M   'P 1'
#
loop_
_entity.id
_entity.type
_entity.pdbx_description
1 polymer ?
#
loop_
_entity_poly.entity_id
_entity_poly.type
_entity_poly.pdbx_seq_one_letter_code
_entity_poly.pdbx_strand_id
1 'polypeptide(L)'
;TGPVDGVKRDIVLRRLAKLQLQAGTPLTYEEIKAEIQDIFPEFDDKVLRRAARANRGNATLGKVKVVVVGTVAAVGGVWVLNLPYPMIRWPVAKVAPIVLMPSYVSMDHSYRQAIALVEQADQLINQATSPADLDIGAEKATAAQKHLDRLPVWFLGYFPQTYCTWVQCSWRFTLDEFEAARKLVGRIDATLFQEKNALTLLEQGTAEVEQAKQQYQNADTVEAKTAAATLWQRGMDKLNEIPAATLAGRMAQTKLDAYSRDFAQVSGLLAGDSRSNSLIEAAKGFAYNASLEAQNPPYTADDWQRIIDLWREAIARLERIPIEDVGYAEAQKMLVEYTTKLGVIERNLAAEERSQRAWESAEAKQIQLLGRADTMSPSAYASAAQSIISDLNRIEPNTTKYDLAQSWLKDIQAELAKVQ
;
A
#
# COMPACT_ATOMS: atom_id res chain seq x y z
N THR A 1 49.63 -11.88 -26.60
CA THR A 1 48.96 -13.17 -26.79
C THR A 1 47.47 -12.92 -26.75
N GLY A 2 46.77 -13.23 -27.83
CA GLY A 2 45.35 -12.87 -27.99
C GLY A 2 44.43 -13.74 -27.13
N PRO A 3 43.14 -13.40 -27.00
CA PRO A 3 42.15 -14.17 -26.23
C PRO A 3 42.04 -15.64 -26.69
N VAL A 4 42.33 -15.92 -27.97
CA VAL A 4 42.38 -17.29 -28.53
C VAL A 4 43.54 -18.12 -27.95
N ASP A 5 44.67 -17.50 -27.60
CA ASP A 5 45.82 -18.20 -27.01
C ASP A 5 45.57 -18.62 -25.55
N GLY A 6 44.77 -17.82 -24.83
CA GLY A 6 44.36 -18.10 -23.45
C GLY A 6 43.46 -19.34 -23.36
N VAL A 7 42.50 -19.47 -24.27
CA VAL A 7 41.58 -20.62 -24.30
C VAL A 7 42.32 -21.92 -24.66
N LYS A 8 43.22 -21.88 -25.65
CA LYS A 8 44.06 -23.03 -26.03
C LYS A 8 44.93 -23.50 -24.87
N ARG A 9 45.51 -22.57 -24.10
CA ARG A 9 46.29 -22.86 -22.90
C ARG A 9 45.46 -23.54 -21.82
N ASP A 10 44.25 -23.03 -21.56
CA ASP A 10 43.35 -23.59 -20.55
C ASP A 10 42.91 -25.02 -20.87
N ILE A 11 42.67 -25.33 -22.15
CA ILE A 11 42.31 -26.68 -22.60
C ILE A 11 43.44 -27.66 -22.31
N VAL A 12 44.68 -27.31 -22.66
CA VAL A 12 45.86 -28.16 -22.41
C VAL A 12 46.09 -28.38 -20.92
N LEU A 13 45.96 -27.32 -20.10
CA LEU A 13 46.15 -27.44 -18.64
C LEU A 13 45.09 -28.35 -18.00
N ARG A 14 43.84 -28.31 -18.47
CA ARG A 14 42.79 -29.22 -17.98
C ARG A 14 43.03 -30.66 -18.38
N ARG A 15 43.50 -30.93 -19.61
CA ARG A 15 43.87 -32.28 -20.06
C ARG A 15 44.98 -32.87 -19.18
N LEU A 16 46.05 -32.12 -18.97
CA LEU A 16 47.17 -32.54 -18.13
C LEU A 16 46.76 -32.73 -16.66
N ALA A 17 45.91 -31.85 -16.11
CA ALA A 17 45.37 -32.00 -14.76
C ALA A 17 44.49 -33.25 -14.60
N LYS A 18 43.74 -33.64 -15.64
CA LYS A 18 42.95 -34.87 -15.63
C LYS A 18 43.83 -36.12 -15.58
N LEU A 19 44.98 -36.11 -16.25
CA LEU A 19 45.93 -37.21 -16.24
C LEU A 19 46.63 -37.37 -14.88
N GLN A 20 46.82 -36.28 -14.12
CA GLN A 20 47.33 -36.34 -12.74
C GLN A 20 46.36 -37.03 -11.77
N LEU A 21 45.07 -37.11 -12.10
CA LEU A 21 44.04 -37.74 -11.26
C LEU A 21 43.84 -39.23 -11.58
N GLN A 22 44.54 -39.77 -12.57
CA GLN A 22 44.47 -41.17 -12.97
C GLN A 22 45.64 -41.96 -12.37
N ALA A 23 45.37 -43.17 -11.87
CA ALA A 23 46.43 -44.04 -11.34
C ALA A 23 47.22 -44.66 -12.51
N GLY A 24 48.55 -44.50 -12.53
CA GLY A 24 49.39 -44.97 -13.63
C GLY A 24 50.87 -44.66 -13.44
N THR A 25 51.69 -45.03 -14.43
CA THR A 25 53.12 -44.68 -14.46
C THR A 25 53.31 -43.21 -14.87
N PRO A 26 54.42 -42.57 -14.46
CA PRO A 26 54.70 -41.20 -14.89
C PRO A 26 54.79 -41.07 -16.41
N LEU A 27 54.01 -40.15 -16.96
CA LEU A 27 53.97 -39.83 -18.39
C LEU A 27 55.37 -39.61 -18.97
N THR A 28 55.59 -40.27 -20.09
CA THR A 28 56.78 -40.19 -20.92
C THR A 28 56.77 -38.94 -21.79
N TYR A 29 57.93 -38.62 -22.38
CA TYR A 29 58.04 -37.46 -23.28
C TYR A 29 57.09 -37.54 -24.48
N GLU A 30 56.93 -38.73 -25.09
CA GLU A 30 56.04 -38.92 -26.24
C GLU A 30 54.57 -38.76 -25.87
N GLU A 31 54.18 -39.21 -24.67
CA GLU A 31 52.80 -39.07 -24.19
C GLU A 31 52.46 -37.62 -23.83
N ILE A 32 53.39 -36.89 -23.20
CA ILE A 32 53.20 -35.45 -22.93
C ILE A 32 53.14 -34.67 -24.25
N LYS A 33 53.93 -35.06 -25.25
CA LYS A 33 53.91 -34.43 -26.57
C LYS A 33 52.58 -34.67 -27.29
N ALA A 34 52.05 -35.90 -27.25
CA ALA A 34 50.78 -36.25 -27.88
C ALA A 34 49.59 -35.43 -27.34
N GLU A 35 49.59 -35.11 -26.04
CA GLU A 35 48.52 -34.32 -25.39
C GLU A 35 48.53 -32.83 -25.72
N ILE A 36 49.65 -32.32 -26.26
CA ILE A 36 49.90 -30.89 -26.48
C ILE A 36 49.98 -30.56 -27.98
N GLN A 37 50.49 -31.49 -28.79
CA GLN A 37 50.82 -31.29 -30.20
C GLN A 37 49.61 -30.90 -31.08
N ASP A 38 48.40 -31.37 -30.76
CA ASP A 38 47.18 -31.04 -31.52
C ASP A 38 46.78 -29.57 -31.37
N ILE A 39 47.05 -28.97 -30.20
CA ILE A 39 46.70 -27.59 -29.87
C ILE A 39 47.89 -26.63 -30.08
N PHE A 40 49.11 -27.09 -29.84
CA PHE A 40 50.36 -26.37 -30.04
C PHE A 40 51.37 -27.21 -30.83
N PRO A 41 51.28 -27.22 -32.18
CA PRO A 41 52.14 -28.06 -33.02
C PRO A 41 53.63 -27.70 -32.96
N GLU A 42 53.94 -26.42 -32.70
CA GLU A 42 55.32 -25.91 -32.63
C GLU A 42 55.84 -25.75 -31.19
N PHE A 43 55.29 -26.50 -30.23
CA PHE A 43 55.69 -26.39 -28.83
C PHE A 43 57.14 -26.84 -28.61
N ASP A 44 57.89 -26.11 -27.77
CA ASP A 44 59.34 -26.32 -27.58
C ASP A 44 59.66 -27.71 -27.00
N ASP A 45 60.33 -28.53 -27.82
CA ASP A 45 60.78 -29.88 -27.52
C ASP A 45 61.64 -29.97 -26.23
N LYS A 46 62.47 -28.94 -25.98
CA LYS A 46 63.34 -28.88 -24.79
C LYS A 46 62.53 -28.70 -23.51
N VAL A 47 61.35 -28.08 -23.59
CA VAL A 47 60.44 -27.91 -22.45
C VAL A 47 59.71 -29.21 -22.16
N LEU A 48 59.24 -29.91 -23.20
CA LEU A 48 58.59 -31.22 -23.06
C LEU A 48 59.53 -32.27 -22.44
N ARG A 49 60.80 -32.31 -22.87
CA ARG A 49 61.80 -33.22 -22.29
C ARG A 49 62.16 -32.90 -20.84
N ARG A 50 62.07 -31.63 -20.43
CA ARG A 50 62.25 -31.22 -19.02
C ARG A 50 61.05 -31.62 -18.17
N ALA A 51 59.83 -31.45 -18.69
CA ALA A 51 58.61 -31.89 -18.02
C ALA A 51 58.59 -33.40 -17.78
N ALA A 52 58.92 -34.22 -18.80
CA ALA A 52 59.01 -35.67 -18.66
C ALA A 52 60.07 -36.12 -17.62
N ARG A 53 61.21 -35.41 -17.55
CA ARG A 53 62.25 -35.67 -16.54
C ARG A 53 61.81 -35.31 -15.12
N ALA A 54 61.11 -34.20 -14.95
CA ALA A 54 60.55 -33.80 -13.66
C ALA A 54 59.49 -34.79 -13.18
N ASN A 55 58.68 -35.32 -14.10
CA ASN A 55 57.62 -36.26 -13.79
C ASN A 55 58.14 -37.65 -13.34
N ARG A 56 59.33 -38.05 -13.82
CA ARG A 56 59.93 -39.37 -13.52
C ARG A 56 60.74 -39.43 -12.22
N GLY A 57 60.85 -38.34 -11.46
CA GLY A 57 61.46 -38.28 -10.12
C GLY A 57 62.75 -39.10 -9.95
N ASN A 58 63.93 -38.49 -10.17
CA ASN A 58 65.18 -39.19 -9.88
C ASN A 58 65.31 -39.48 -8.37
N ALA A 59 65.25 -40.77 -8.04
CA ALA A 59 65.67 -41.33 -6.78
C ALA A 59 67.19 -41.13 -6.61
N THR A 60 67.59 -40.14 -5.81
CA THR A 60 68.91 -40.10 -5.15
C THR A 60 68.91 -39.00 -4.09
N LEU A 61 68.39 -39.35 -2.90
CA LEU A 61 68.67 -38.64 -1.66
C LEU A 61 70.10 -39.02 -1.24
N GLY A 62 71.05 -38.08 -1.36
CA GLY A 62 72.44 -38.35 -0.97
C GLY A 62 73.27 -37.07 -0.91
N LYS A 63 73.22 -36.40 0.24
CA LYS A 63 74.24 -35.46 0.77
C LYS A 63 74.89 -34.50 -0.25
N VAL A 64 74.34 -33.30 -0.42
CA VAL A 64 75.15 -32.14 -0.84
C VAL A 64 74.83 -30.96 0.06
N LYS A 65 75.91 -30.47 0.69
CA LYS A 65 75.96 -29.33 1.60
C LYS A 65 75.43 -28.07 0.93
N VAL A 66 74.68 -27.29 1.69
CA VAL A 66 74.35 -25.90 1.39
C VAL A 66 75.65 -25.12 1.19
N VAL A 67 75.90 -24.69 -0.03
CA VAL A 67 76.78 -23.56 -0.33
C VAL A 67 75.92 -22.57 -1.10
N VAL A 68 75.58 -21.47 -0.43
CA VAL A 68 74.98 -20.30 -1.05
C VAL A 68 76.05 -19.62 -1.91
N VAL A 69 75.65 -19.17 -3.09
CA VAL A 69 76.01 -17.91 -3.78
C VAL A 69 76.14 -18.15 -5.28
N GLY A 70 75.35 -17.41 -6.08
CA GLY A 70 75.57 -17.28 -7.52
C GLY A 70 74.30 -16.91 -8.28
N THR A 71 73.89 -15.65 -8.19
CA THR A 71 73.18 -14.87 -9.23
C THR A 71 72.97 -15.59 -10.58
N VAL A 72 71.70 -15.81 -11.01
CA VAL A 72 71.15 -15.78 -12.41
C VAL A 72 69.83 -16.59 -12.55
N ALA A 73 68.75 -16.22 -11.84
CA ALA A 73 67.38 -16.63 -12.23
C ALA A 73 66.36 -15.54 -11.86
N ALA A 74 66.66 -14.30 -12.28
CA ALA A 74 66.09 -13.06 -11.76
C ALA A 74 64.72 -12.63 -12.33
N VAL A 75 63.84 -13.54 -12.77
CA VAL A 75 62.42 -13.16 -13.04
C VAL A 75 61.43 -14.33 -12.82
N GLY A 76 61.81 -15.59 -13.11
CA GLY A 76 60.88 -16.73 -13.04
C GLY A 76 60.74 -17.41 -11.67
N GLY A 77 61.80 -17.42 -10.84
CA GLY A 77 61.81 -18.14 -9.56
C GLY A 77 61.07 -17.44 -8.42
N VAL A 78 61.02 -16.10 -8.44
CA VAL A 78 60.36 -15.30 -7.39
C VAL A 78 58.85 -15.55 -7.35
N TRP A 79 58.23 -15.82 -8.51
CA TRP A 79 56.80 -16.10 -8.60
C TRP A 79 56.41 -17.41 -7.90
N VAL A 80 57.23 -18.47 -8.05
CA VAL A 80 57.01 -19.78 -7.40
C VAL A 80 57.15 -19.68 -5.88
N LEU A 81 58.09 -18.87 -5.39
CA LEU A 81 58.31 -18.64 -3.97
C LEU A 81 57.24 -17.74 -3.32
N ASN A 82 56.51 -16.96 -4.12
CA ASN A 82 55.39 -16.14 -3.70
C ASN A 82 54.01 -16.83 -3.93
N LEU A 83 53.97 -18.12 -4.26
CA LEU A 83 52.71 -18.85 -4.42
C LEU A 83 51.94 -18.93 -3.09
N PRO A 84 50.60 -18.82 -3.09
CA PRO A 84 49.78 -18.89 -1.88
C PRO A 84 49.62 -20.35 -1.40
N TYR A 85 50.72 -21.08 -1.23
CA TYR A 85 50.75 -22.45 -0.73
C TYR A 85 51.54 -22.54 0.58
N PRO A 86 50.94 -23.04 1.68
CA PRO A 86 51.54 -23.03 3.01
C PRO A 86 52.90 -23.73 3.07
N MET A 87 53.03 -24.87 2.39
CA MET A 87 54.23 -25.70 2.44
C MET A 87 55.44 -25.05 1.73
N ILE A 88 55.20 -24.12 0.80
CA ILE A 88 56.27 -23.39 0.09
C ILE A 88 56.63 -22.11 0.85
N ARG A 89 55.64 -21.38 1.38
CA ARG A 89 55.88 -20.11 2.07
C ARG A 89 56.50 -20.26 3.46
N TRP A 90 56.24 -21.35 4.19
CA TRP A 90 56.77 -21.55 5.55
C TRP A 90 58.32 -21.65 5.60
N PRO A 91 58.98 -22.43 4.74
CA PRO A 91 60.45 -22.41 4.64
C PRO A 91 61.00 -21.06 4.17
N VAL A 92 60.35 -20.42 3.19
CA VAL A 92 60.78 -19.13 2.61
C VAL A 92 60.72 -18.00 3.64
N ALA A 93 59.68 -17.97 4.48
CA ALA A 93 59.55 -16.98 5.55
C ALA A 93 60.64 -17.10 6.63
N LYS A 94 61.10 -18.32 6.94
CA LYS A 94 62.17 -18.56 7.92
C LYS A 94 63.57 -18.26 7.38
N VAL A 95 63.79 -18.48 6.09
CA VAL A 95 65.12 -18.43 5.47
C VAL A 95 65.37 -17.12 4.72
N ALA A 96 64.35 -16.54 4.09
CA ALA A 96 64.47 -15.32 3.27
C ALA A 96 63.18 -14.46 3.34
N PRO A 97 62.84 -13.88 4.50
CA PRO A 97 61.59 -13.16 4.73
C PRO A 97 61.37 -11.97 3.78
N ILE A 98 62.46 -11.35 3.32
CA ILE A 98 62.42 -10.20 2.39
C ILE A 98 61.70 -10.55 1.07
N VAL A 99 61.77 -11.81 0.63
CA VAL A 99 61.11 -12.28 -0.61
C VAL A 99 59.58 -12.22 -0.51
N LEU A 100 59.03 -12.30 0.70
CA LEU A 100 57.58 -12.29 0.95
C LEU A 100 57.04 -10.91 1.36
N MET A 101 57.92 -9.92 1.57
CA MET A 101 57.55 -8.57 2.00
C MET A 101 56.45 -7.92 1.13
N PRO A 102 56.52 -7.93 -0.23
CA PRO A 102 55.46 -7.36 -1.05
C PRO A 102 54.09 -8.01 -0.84
N SER A 103 54.06 -9.34 -0.66
CA SER A 103 52.81 -10.07 -0.39
C SER A 103 52.26 -9.74 0.98
N TYR A 104 53.12 -9.57 1.99
CA TYR A 104 52.68 -9.15 3.32
C TYR A 104 52.12 -7.73 3.26
N VAL A 105 52.84 -6.76 2.68
CA VAL A 105 52.36 -5.37 2.55
C VAL A 105 50.99 -5.28 1.86
N SER A 106 50.79 -6.01 0.76
CA SER A 106 49.49 -6.04 0.06
C SER A 106 48.34 -6.57 0.92
N MET A 107 48.65 -7.49 1.82
CA MET A 107 47.70 -8.17 2.68
C MET A 107 47.43 -7.36 3.97
N ASP A 108 48.44 -6.64 4.52
CA ASP A 108 48.21 -5.60 5.55
C ASP A 108 47.21 -4.56 5.04
N HIS A 109 47.49 -4.06 3.84
CA HIS A 109 46.69 -3.03 3.22
C HIS A 109 45.26 -3.52 3.01
N SER A 110 45.10 -4.71 2.46
CA SER A 110 43.76 -5.30 2.26
C SER A 110 43.04 -5.52 3.60
N TYR A 111 43.73 -5.96 4.64
CA TYR A 111 43.14 -6.12 5.96
C TYR A 111 42.69 -4.77 6.57
N ARG A 112 43.57 -3.77 6.63
CA ARG A 112 43.23 -2.45 7.19
C ARG A 112 42.09 -1.79 6.45
N GLN A 113 42.11 -1.88 5.12
CA GLN A 113 41.01 -1.39 4.28
C GLN A 113 39.72 -2.17 4.56
N ALA A 114 39.78 -3.50 4.68
CA ALA A 114 38.61 -4.30 5.04
C ALA A 114 38.01 -3.84 6.37
N ILE A 115 38.79 -3.77 7.45
CA ILE A 115 38.26 -3.38 8.77
C ILE A 115 37.66 -1.97 8.76
N ALA A 116 38.36 -1.00 8.17
CA ALA A 116 37.85 0.36 8.07
C ALA A 116 36.55 0.45 7.25
N LEU A 117 36.46 -0.30 6.15
CA LEU A 117 35.26 -0.35 5.31
C LEU A 117 34.10 -1.10 6.00
N VAL A 118 34.39 -2.15 6.76
CA VAL A 118 33.38 -2.88 7.58
C VAL A 118 32.79 -1.93 8.63
N GLU A 119 33.62 -1.17 9.34
CA GLU A 119 33.17 -0.22 10.35
C GLU A 119 32.33 0.92 9.74
N GLN A 120 32.77 1.48 8.60
CA GLN A 120 32.00 2.48 7.88
C GLN A 120 30.65 1.94 7.39
N ALA A 121 30.65 0.71 6.85
CA ALA A 121 29.42 0.07 6.40
C ALA A 121 28.44 -0.17 7.57
N ASP A 122 28.94 -0.66 8.70
CA ASP A 122 28.13 -0.90 9.90
C ASP A 122 27.49 0.39 10.42
N GLN A 123 28.27 1.48 10.50
CA GLN A 123 27.75 2.79 10.90
C GLN A 123 26.66 3.31 9.97
N LEU A 124 26.92 3.27 8.65
CA LEU A 124 25.97 3.74 7.64
C LEU A 124 24.66 2.95 7.62
N ILE A 125 24.71 1.66 7.96
CA ILE A 125 23.54 0.78 7.91
C ILE A 125 22.76 0.81 9.22
N ASN A 126 23.44 0.65 10.36
CA ASN A 126 22.77 0.63 11.67
C ASN A 126 22.27 2.00 12.11
N GLN A 127 22.85 3.09 11.57
CA GLN A 127 22.45 4.47 11.86
C GLN A 127 21.84 5.16 10.63
N ALA A 128 21.36 4.39 9.65
CA ALA A 128 20.78 4.93 8.43
C ALA A 128 19.62 5.89 8.75
N THR A 129 19.70 7.09 8.15
CA THR A 129 18.65 8.11 8.22
C THR A 129 17.95 8.28 6.88
N SER A 130 18.57 7.81 5.80
CA SER A 130 18.06 7.87 4.44
C SER A 130 18.39 6.60 3.64
N PRO A 131 17.63 6.30 2.57
CA PRO A 131 17.96 5.20 1.66
C PRO A 131 19.37 5.33 1.04
N ALA A 132 19.85 6.56 0.84
CA ALA A 132 21.19 6.81 0.33
C ALA A 132 22.29 6.32 1.28
N ASP A 133 22.07 6.41 2.60
CA ASP A 133 23.03 5.89 3.59
C ASP A 133 23.16 4.36 3.45
N LEU A 134 22.05 3.66 3.20
CA LEU A 134 22.04 2.22 2.97
C LEU A 134 22.76 1.82 1.68
N ASP A 135 22.59 2.59 0.60
CA ASP A 135 23.28 2.35 -0.68
C ASP A 135 24.79 2.52 -0.53
N ILE A 136 25.23 3.62 0.10
CA ILE A 136 26.66 3.84 0.38
C ILE A 136 27.19 2.73 1.30
N GLY A 137 26.43 2.36 2.34
CA GLY A 137 26.77 1.26 3.24
C GLY A 137 26.96 -0.07 2.51
N ALA A 138 26.08 -0.38 1.54
CA ALA A 138 26.17 -1.57 0.69
C ALA A 138 27.42 -1.57 -0.21
N GLU A 139 27.78 -0.41 -0.78
CA GLU A 139 29.02 -0.26 -1.54
C GLU A 139 30.25 -0.51 -0.67
N LYS A 140 30.27 0.05 0.56
CA LYS A 140 31.36 -0.16 1.52
C LYS A 140 31.47 -1.62 1.96
N ALA A 141 30.35 -2.28 2.25
CA ALA A 141 30.31 -3.71 2.59
C ALA A 141 30.86 -4.58 1.44
N THR A 142 30.46 -4.29 0.20
CA THR A 142 30.97 -4.99 -1.00
C THR A 142 32.47 -4.79 -1.17
N ALA A 143 32.96 -3.56 -0.98
CA ALA A 143 34.38 -3.26 -1.03
C ALA A 143 35.16 -3.97 0.09
N ALA A 144 34.61 -4.00 1.31
CA ALA A 144 35.16 -4.73 2.44
C ALA A 144 35.29 -6.24 2.16
N GLN A 145 34.22 -6.85 1.64
CA GLN A 145 34.20 -8.26 1.24
C GLN A 145 35.30 -8.57 0.21
N LYS A 146 35.44 -7.71 -0.81
CA LYS A 146 36.50 -7.83 -1.82
C LYS A 146 37.90 -7.76 -1.22
N HIS A 147 38.10 -6.99 -0.14
CA HIS A 147 39.39 -6.94 0.56
C HIS A 147 39.60 -8.16 1.47
N LEU A 148 38.56 -8.66 2.14
CA LEU A 148 38.60 -9.90 2.93
C LEU A 148 38.87 -11.14 2.07
N ASP A 149 38.35 -11.19 0.84
CA ASP A 149 38.55 -12.33 -0.09
C ASP A 149 39.97 -12.42 -0.66
N ARG A 150 40.71 -11.30 -0.64
CA ARG A 150 42.13 -11.29 -1.01
C ARG A 150 43.04 -11.82 0.10
N LEU A 151 42.52 -12.01 1.31
CA LEU A 151 43.26 -12.58 2.42
C LEU A 151 43.19 -14.12 2.33
N PRO A 152 44.32 -14.81 2.10
CA PRO A 152 44.31 -16.25 1.96
C PRO A 152 43.98 -16.95 3.29
N VAL A 153 43.13 -17.98 3.27
CA VAL A 153 42.69 -18.70 4.49
C VAL A 153 43.87 -19.31 5.27
N TRP A 154 44.91 -19.77 4.58
CA TRP A 154 46.09 -20.34 5.24
C TRP A 154 46.96 -19.31 5.97
N PHE A 155 46.77 -18.02 5.72
CA PHE A 155 47.48 -16.93 6.39
C PHE A 155 47.15 -16.86 7.89
N LEU A 156 45.98 -17.37 8.29
CA LEU A 156 45.36 -17.15 9.60
C LEU A 156 45.94 -18.01 10.74
N GLY A 157 46.74 -19.04 10.44
CA GLY A 157 47.28 -19.97 11.45
C GLY A 157 48.80 -19.96 11.62
N TYR A 158 49.56 -19.30 10.73
CA TYR A 158 51.00 -19.56 10.59
C TYR A 158 51.93 -18.34 10.52
N PHE A 159 51.44 -17.10 10.71
CA PHE A 159 52.27 -15.88 10.61
C PHE A 159 52.08 -14.90 11.79
N PRO A 160 53.10 -14.11 12.15
CA PRO A 160 53.41 -13.78 13.55
C PRO A 160 52.61 -12.61 14.18
N GLN A 161 52.42 -12.73 15.50
CA GLN A 161 51.88 -11.70 16.39
C GLN A 161 52.98 -10.64 16.72
N THR A 162 52.88 -9.47 16.13
CA THR A 162 53.53 -8.18 16.46
C THR A 162 54.97 -7.81 16.10
N TYR A 163 54.98 -6.60 15.51
CA TYR A 163 55.82 -5.39 15.58
C TYR A 163 57.36 -5.48 15.67
N CYS A 164 58.06 -4.70 14.83
CA CYS A 164 59.53 -4.59 14.90
C CYS A 164 60.06 -3.20 14.62
N THR A 165 60.67 -2.64 15.65
CA THR A 165 61.08 -1.28 15.68
C THR A 165 62.60 -1.25 16.05
N TRP A 166 63.56 -1.15 15.08
CA TRP A 166 64.31 0.09 14.72
C TRP A 166 63.88 0.83 13.42
N VAL A 167 62.69 1.40 13.38
CA VAL A 167 61.85 1.59 14.56
C VAL A 167 60.34 1.59 14.25
N GLN A 168 59.74 0.67 13.47
CA GLN A 168 58.36 0.13 13.71
C GLN A 168 57.96 -0.89 12.61
N CYS A 169 57.53 -2.09 12.97
CA CYS A 169 56.69 -2.94 12.14
C CYS A 169 55.41 -3.04 12.93
N SER A 170 54.27 -3.25 12.30
CA SER A 170 53.00 -3.34 12.99
C SER A 170 52.15 -4.45 12.43
N TRP A 171 51.97 -5.52 13.20
CA TRP A 171 51.14 -6.65 12.81
C TRP A 171 50.39 -7.20 14.02
N ARG A 172 49.15 -6.76 14.25
CA ARG A 172 48.17 -7.53 15.04
C ARG A 172 47.01 -7.82 14.13
N PHE A 173 47.02 -9.03 13.62
CA PHE A 173 45.96 -9.63 12.84
C PHE A 173 45.70 -10.98 13.49
N THR A 174 44.53 -11.16 14.08
CA THR A 174 44.14 -12.45 14.64
C THR A 174 43.16 -13.14 13.70
N LEU A 175 43.16 -14.48 13.72
CA LEU A 175 42.11 -15.27 13.07
C LEU A 175 40.72 -14.83 13.57
N ASP A 176 40.62 -14.49 14.86
CA ASP A 176 39.39 -14.04 15.51
C ASP A 176 38.88 -12.71 14.91
N GLU A 177 39.74 -11.72 14.68
CA GLU A 177 39.38 -10.44 14.07
C GLU A 177 38.92 -10.61 12.61
N PHE A 178 39.59 -11.48 11.86
CA PHE A 178 39.19 -11.79 10.49
C PHE A 178 37.85 -12.52 10.40
N GLU A 179 37.66 -13.53 11.25
CA GLU A 179 36.40 -14.26 11.35
C GLU A 179 35.27 -13.33 11.79
N ALA A 180 35.54 -12.45 12.77
CA ALA A 180 34.60 -11.43 13.21
C ALA A 180 34.23 -10.46 12.08
N ALA A 181 35.21 -9.95 11.32
CA ALA A 181 34.96 -9.05 10.18
C ALA A 181 34.09 -9.72 9.11
N ARG A 182 34.36 -10.98 8.75
CA ARG A 182 33.54 -11.73 7.79
C ARG A 182 32.13 -12.00 8.32
N LYS A 183 31.98 -12.36 9.60
CA LYS A 183 30.67 -12.51 10.24
C LYS A 183 29.88 -11.20 10.23
N LEU A 184 30.55 -10.07 10.45
CA LEU A 184 29.94 -8.75 10.45
C LEU A 184 29.46 -8.36 9.05
N VAL A 185 30.26 -8.57 8.01
CA VAL A 185 29.84 -8.37 6.61
C VAL A 185 28.62 -9.23 6.28
N GLY A 186 28.63 -10.52 6.66
CA GLY A 186 27.47 -11.38 6.44
C GLY A 186 26.21 -10.92 7.19
N ARG A 187 26.34 -10.33 8.39
CA ARG A 187 25.23 -9.71 9.12
C ARG A 187 24.73 -8.45 8.41
N ILE A 188 25.65 -7.59 7.97
CA ILE A 188 25.36 -6.39 7.18
C ILE A 188 24.54 -6.76 5.94
N ASP A 189 24.95 -7.77 5.19
CA ASP A 189 24.24 -8.21 3.98
C ASP A 189 22.81 -8.67 4.29
N ALA A 190 22.63 -9.40 5.41
CA ALA A 190 21.31 -9.82 5.86
C ALA A 190 20.43 -8.62 6.27
N THR A 191 20.98 -7.63 6.99
CA THR A 191 20.27 -6.40 7.36
C THR A 191 19.91 -5.58 6.12
N LEU A 192 20.83 -5.40 5.17
CA LEU A 192 20.57 -4.70 3.91
C LEU A 192 19.46 -5.37 3.10
N PHE A 193 19.43 -6.70 3.07
CA PHE A 193 18.34 -7.43 2.42
C PHE A 193 16.98 -7.14 3.09
N GLN A 194 16.93 -7.14 4.42
CA GLN A 194 15.72 -6.78 5.16
C GLN A 194 15.28 -5.33 4.90
N GLU A 195 16.23 -4.38 4.95
CA GLU A 195 15.96 -2.96 4.67
C GLU A 195 15.45 -2.73 3.25
N LYS A 196 16.05 -3.37 2.23
CA LYS A 196 15.60 -3.26 0.83
C LYS A 196 14.18 -3.81 0.63
N ASN A 197 13.86 -4.93 1.26
CA ASN A 197 12.50 -5.48 1.22
C ASN A 197 11.51 -4.53 1.91
N ALA A 198 11.89 -3.98 3.07
CA ALA A 198 11.06 -3.04 3.81
C ALA A 198 10.84 -1.72 3.03
N LEU A 199 11.85 -1.20 2.33
CA LEU A 199 11.73 -0.04 1.45
C LEU A 199 10.81 -0.31 0.25
N THR A 200 10.86 -1.52 -0.31
CA THR A 200 9.95 -1.94 -1.39
C THR A 200 8.50 -1.94 -0.89
N LEU A 201 8.25 -2.48 0.31
CA LEU A 201 6.92 -2.46 0.92
C LEU A 201 6.44 -1.05 1.24
N LEU A 202 7.35 -0.17 1.70
CA LEU A 202 7.05 1.24 1.95
C LEU A 202 6.61 1.94 0.66
N GLU A 203 7.32 1.72 -0.45
CA GLU A 203 6.98 2.28 -1.75
C GLU A 203 5.61 1.76 -2.24
N GLN A 204 5.40 0.45 -2.19
CA GLN A 204 4.13 -0.18 -2.61
C GLN A 204 2.94 0.32 -1.78
N GLY A 205 3.05 0.29 -0.44
CA GLY A 205 1.98 0.75 0.45
C GLY A 205 1.70 2.24 0.27
N THR A 206 2.75 3.06 0.10
CA THR A 206 2.61 4.50 -0.18
C THR A 206 1.91 4.74 -1.51
N ALA A 207 2.31 4.03 -2.57
CA ALA A 207 1.70 4.17 -3.89
C ALA A 207 0.23 3.75 -3.88
N GLU A 208 -0.12 2.67 -3.18
CA GLU A 208 -1.52 2.22 -3.03
C GLU A 208 -2.38 3.26 -2.33
N VAL A 209 -1.89 3.86 -1.23
CA VAL A 209 -2.62 4.95 -0.55
C VAL A 209 -2.81 6.15 -1.47
N GLU A 210 -1.77 6.61 -2.15
CA GLU A 210 -1.86 7.79 -3.01
C GLU A 210 -2.73 7.55 -4.25
N GLN A 211 -2.68 6.35 -4.83
CA GLN A 211 -3.59 5.97 -5.91
C GLN A 211 -5.04 5.91 -5.43
N ALA A 212 -5.29 5.34 -4.24
CA ALA A 212 -6.62 5.29 -3.65
C ALA A 212 -7.16 6.69 -3.34
N LYS A 213 -6.33 7.61 -2.85
CA LYS A 213 -6.67 9.04 -2.68
C LYS A 213 -7.11 9.67 -4.00
N GLN A 214 -6.38 9.45 -5.09
CA GLN A 214 -6.75 9.95 -6.41
C GLN A 214 -8.07 9.34 -6.91
N GLN A 215 -8.26 8.04 -6.73
CA GLN A 215 -9.51 7.36 -7.09
C GLN A 215 -10.70 7.91 -6.31
N TYR A 216 -10.52 8.21 -5.02
CA TYR A 216 -11.55 8.83 -4.19
C TYR A 216 -11.92 10.23 -4.70
N GLN A 217 -10.93 11.05 -5.06
CA GLN A 217 -11.16 12.41 -5.56
C GLN A 217 -11.88 12.44 -6.91
N ASN A 218 -11.57 11.48 -7.78
CA ASN A 218 -12.14 11.40 -9.13
C ASN A 218 -13.46 10.61 -9.20
N ALA A 219 -13.92 10.05 -8.08
CA ALA A 219 -15.12 9.23 -8.03
C ALA A 219 -16.38 10.11 -7.89
N ASP A 220 -17.35 9.90 -8.79
CA ASP A 220 -18.62 10.63 -8.79
C ASP A 220 -19.69 9.99 -7.89
N THR A 221 -19.58 8.69 -7.60
CA THR A 221 -20.58 7.95 -6.81
C THR A 221 -20.08 7.54 -5.43
N VAL A 222 -21.00 7.41 -4.47
CA VAL A 222 -20.70 6.98 -3.10
C VAL A 222 -20.07 5.57 -3.09
N GLU A 223 -20.53 4.68 -3.95
CA GLU A 223 -20.01 3.32 -4.08
C GLU A 223 -18.55 3.33 -4.56
N ALA A 224 -18.24 4.14 -5.57
CA ALA A 224 -16.88 4.27 -6.08
C ALA A 224 -15.94 4.90 -5.04
N LYS A 225 -16.40 5.93 -4.30
CA LYS A 225 -15.64 6.51 -3.19
C LYS A 225 -15.43 5.51 -2.05
N THR A 226 -16.42 4.66 -1.75
CA THR A 226 -16.30 3.61 -0.72
C THR A 226 -15.29 2.54 -1.12
N ALA A 227 -15.29 2.13 -2.40
CA ALA A 227 -14.28 1.22 -2.93
C ALA A 227 -12.86 1.81 -2.85
N ALA A 228 -12.70 3.09 -3.19
CA ALA A 228 -11.44 3.80 -3.06
C ALA A 228 -10.97 3.90 -1.59
N ALA A 229 -11.88 4.21 -0.66
CA ALA A 229 -11.56 4.21 0.78
C ALA A 229 -11.10 2.83 1.28
N THR A 230 -11.71 1.75 0.77
CA THR A 230 -11.26 0.38 1.10
C THR A 230 -9.84 0.10 0.58
N LEU A 231 -9.51 0.56 -0.62
CA LEU A 231 -8.14 0.44 -1.17
C LEU A 231 -7.13 1.27 -0.38
N TRP A 232 -7.53 2.46 0.07
CA TRP A 232 -6.70 3.30 0.93
C TRP A 232 -6.38 2.57 2.24
N GLN A 233 -7.39 2.05 2.93
CA GLN A 233 -7.19 1.30 4.17
C GLN A 233 -6.22 0.12 3.97
N ARG A 234 -6.37 -0.63 2.88
CA ARG A 234 -5.44 -1.72 2.53
C ARG A 234 -4.00 -1.24 2.35
N GLY A 235 -3.79 -0.10 1.69
CA GLY A 235 -2.47 0.50 1.54
C GLY A 235 -1.86 0.88 2.89
N MET A 236 -2.67 1.40 3.82
CA MET A 236 -2.24 1.67 5.19
C MET A 236 -1.90 0.39 5.96
N ASP A 237 -2.71 -0.66 5.84
CA ASP A 237 -2.44 -1.95 6.49
C ASP A 237 -1.07 -2.52 6.06
N LYS A 238 -0.75 -2.44 4.76
CA LYS A 238 0.57 -2.83 4.24
C LYS A 238 1.72 -2.02 4.83
N LEU A 239 1.52 -0.72 5.05
CA LEU A 239 2.53 0.12 5.70
C LEU A 239 2.71 -0.25 7.18
N ASN A 240 1.64 -0.68 7.84
CA ASN A 240 1.65 -1.09 9.24
C ASN A 240 2.31 -2.47 9.46
N GLU A 241 2.40 -3.30 8.42
CA GLU A 241 3.12 -4.58 8.44
C GLU A 241 4.66 -4.40 8.39
N ILE A 242 5.16 -3.21 8.06
CA ILE A 242 6.59 -2.96 7.92
C ILE A 242 7.26 -2.96 9.30
N PRO A 243 8.32 -3.75 9.54
CA PRO A 243 8.97 -3.82 10.85
C PRO A 243 9.52 -2.46 11.30
N ALA A 244 9.09 -1.99 12.47
CA ALA A 244 9.46 -0.68 13.02
C ALA A 244 10.97 -0.48 13.26
N ALA A 245 11.73 -1.57 13.39
CA ALA A 245 13.18 -1.53 13.55
C ALA A 245 13.91 -1.04 12.28
N THR A 246 13.29 -1.20 11.11
CA THR A 246 13.88 -0.79 9.82
C THR A 246 13.79 0.72 9.61
N LEU A 247 14.64 1.27 8.74
CA LEU A 247 14.48 2.66 8.28
C LEU A 247 13.11 2.88 7.66
N ALA A 248 12.69 1.94 6.80
CA ALA A 248 11.39 1.98 6.13
C ALA A 248 10.22 1.99 7.11
N GLY A 249 10.29 1.24 8.22
CA GLY A 249 9.27 1.22 9.26
C GLY A 249 9.09 2.57 9.96
N ARG A 250 10.20 3.27 10.27
CA ARG A 250 10.14 4.64 10.83
C ARG A 250 9.51 5.63 9.85
N MET A 251 9.86 5.54 8.57
CA MET A 251 9.24 6.34 7.51
C MET A 251 7.75 6.01 7.34
N ALA A 252 7.39 4.72 7.38
CA ALA A 252 6.02 4.23 7.29
C ALA A 252 5.16 4.78 8.42
N GLN A 253 5.64 4.76 9.67
CA GLN A 253 4.90 5.28 10.81
C GLN A 253 4.57 6.77 10.64
N THR A 254 5.55 7.57 10.21
CA THR A 254 5.34 9.00 9.96
C THR A 254 4.27 9.23 8.90
N LYS A 255 4.27 8.42 7.83
CA LYS A 255 3.25 8.47 6.77
C LYS A 255 1.88 7.99 7.26
N LEU A 256 1.84 6.91 8.05
CA LEU A 256 0.61 6.35 8.62
C LEU A 256 -0.11 7.34 9.50
N ASP A 257 0.62 8.13 10.30
CA ASP A 257 0.00 9.17 11.13
C ASP A 257 -0.71 10.23 10.27
N ALA A 258 -0.10 10.62 9.15
CA ALA A 258 -0.71 11.54 8.19
C ALA A 258 -1.91 10.90 7.48
N TYR A 259 -1.73 9.70 6.93
CA TYR A 259 -2.77 8.98 6.21
C TYR A 259 -3.97 8.63 7.09
N SER A 260 -3.77 8.33 8.37
CA SER A 260 -4.85 8.03 9.31
C SER A 260 -5.74 9.24 9.57
N ARG A 261 -5.15 10.45 9.70
CA ARG A 261 -5.93 11.69 9.85
C ARG A 261 -6.76 11.97 8.61
N ASP A 262 -6.12 11.92 7.44
CA ASP A 262 -6.78 12.11 6.15
C ASP A 262 -7.91 11.08 5.95
N PHE A 263 -7.66 9.81 6.28
CA PHE A 263 -8.62 8.71 6.15
C PHE A 263 -9.83 8.87 7.09
N ALA A 264 -9.59 9.29 8.34
CA ALA A 264 -10.66 9.55 9.31
C ALA A 264 -11.60 10.66 8.83
N GLN A 265 -11.05 11.71 8.19
CA GLN A 265 -11.86 12.78 7.62
C GLN A 265 -12.74 12.29 6.48
N VAL A 266 -12.18 11.56 5.50
CA VAL A 266 -12.97 11.10 4.34
C VAL A 266 -13.98 10.01 4.71
N SER A 267 -13.64 9.12 5.64
CA SER A 267 -14.57 8.07 6.10
C SER A 267 -15.74 8.65 6.89
N GLY A 268 -15.50 9.68 7.71
CA GLY A 268 -16.57 10.45 8.35
C GLY A 268 -17.50 11.13 7.35
N LEU A 269 -16.94 11.75 6.30
CA LEU A 269 -17.74 12.36 5.23
C LEU A 269 -18.55 11.33 4.44
N LEU A 270 -18.00 10.15 4.12
CA LEU A 270 -18.74 9.08 3.44
C LEU A 270 -19.88 8.52 4.27
N ALA A 271 -19.68 8.37 5.58
CA ALA A 271 -20.72 7.92 6.50
C ALA A 271 -21.85 8.97 6.59
N GLY A 272 -21.51 10.26 6.60
CA GLY A 272 -22.49 11.35 6.54
C GLY A 272 -23.26 11.37 5.21
N ASP A 273 -22.54 11.27 4.10
CA ASP A 273 -23.10 11.31 2.74
C ASP A 273 -24.08 10.14 2.48
N SER A 274 -23.69 8.90 2.82
CA SER A 274 -24.55 7.72 2.69
C SER A 274 -25.82 7.80 3.55
N ARG A 275 -25.70 8.27 4.80
CA ARG A 275 -26.85 8.50 5.69
C ARG A 275 -27.78 9.58 5.14
N SER A 276 -27.22 10.71 4.70
CA SER A 276 -27.98 11.81 4.12
C SER A 276 -28.73 11.39 2.86
N ASN A 277 -28.06 10.67 1.95
CA ASN A 277 -28.69 10.17 0.75
C ASN A 277 -29.85 9.20 1.06
N SER A 278 -29.69 8.31 2.06
CA SER A 278 -30.77 7.44 2.51
C SER A 278 -31.98 8.21 3.07
N LEU A 279 -31.75 9.28 3.83
CA LEU A 279 -32.81 10.13 4.35
C LEU A 279 -33.53 10.90 3.22
N ILE A 280 -32.77 11.44 2.27
CA ILE A 280 -33.31 12.15 1.10
C ILE A 280 -34.16 11.22 0.24
N GLU A 281 -33.68 10.03 -0.10
CA GLU A 281 -34.44 9.07 -0.91
C GLU A 281 -35.70 8.57 -0.20
N ALA A 282 -35.62 8.33 1.11
CA ALA A 282 -36.81 8.01 1.89
C ALA A 282 -37.81 9.18 1.88
N ALA A 283 -37.36 10.43 2.07
CA ALA A 283 -38.22 11.61 2.01
C ALA A 283 -38.90 11.76 0.65
N LYS A 284 -38.17 11.56 -0.46
CA LYS A 284 -38.74 11.54 -1.82
C LYS A 284 -39.83 10.48 -1.95
N GLY A 285 -39.64 9.29 -1.38
CA GLY A 285 -40.65 8.22 -1.38
C GLY A 285 -41.96 8.62 -0.68
N PHE A 286 -41.87 9.22 0.50
CA PHE A 286 -43.05 9.73 1.22
C PHE A 286 -43.73 10.88 0.48
N ALA A 287 -42.96 11.83 -0.05
CA ALA A 287 -43.47 12.94 -0.85
C ALA A 287 -44.15 12.49 -2.15
N TYR A 288 -43.61 11.46 -2.81
CA TYR A 288 -44.21 10.84 -3.99
C TYR A 288 -45.57 10.23 -3.65
N ASN A 289 -45.64 9.43 -2.58
CA ASN A 289 -46.90 8.84 -2.13
C ASN A 289 -47.93 9.90 -1.75
N ALA A 290 -47.51 10.95 -1.01
CA ALA A 290 -48.40 12.05 -0.64
C ALA A 290 -48.95 12.78 -1.88
N SER A 291 -48.10 13.01 -2.89
CA SER A 291 -48.51 13.63 -4.15
C SER A 291 -49.43 12.73 -4.97
N LEU A 292 -49.21 11.42 -4.95
CA LEU A 292 -50.06 10.42 -5.61
C LEU A 292 -51.45 10.36 -4.96
N GLU A 293 -51.51 10.34 -3.63
CA GLU A 293 -52.77 10.34 -2.89
C GLU A 293 -53.54 11.66 -3.02
N ALA A 294 -52.89 12.77 -3.38
CA ALA A 294 -53.52 14.09 -3.49
C ALA A 294 -54.15 14.43 -4.87
N GLN A 295 -54.13 13.53 -5.86
CA GLN A 295 -54.46 13.88 -7.26
C GLN A 295 -55.94 14.11 -7.58
N ASN A 296 -56.88 13.42 -6.93
CA ASN A 296 -58.30 13.35 -7.30
C ASN A 296 -59.25 13.71 -6.15
N PRO A 297 -59.23 14.95 -5.62
CA PRO A 297 -60.24 15.42 -4.67
C PRO A 297 -61.65 15.42 -5.32
N PRO A 298 -62.75 15.46 -4.54
CA PRO A 298 -62.84 15.75 -3.10
C PRO A 298 -62.50 14.55 -2.21
N TYR A 299 -61.93 14.85 -1.04
CA TYR A 299 -61.46 13.85 -0.06
C TYR A 299 -62.09 14.10 1.30
N THR A 300 -62.27 13.02 2.06
CA THR A 300 -62.73 13.13 3.45
C THR A 300 -61.66 13.75 4.34
N ALA A 301 -62.04 14.18 5.56
CA ALA A 301 -61.08 14.68 6.53
C ALA A 301 -59.98 13.64 6.85
N ASP A 302 -60.33 12.36 6.95
CA ASP A 302 -59.38 11.27 7.22
C ASP A 302 -58.40 11.09 6.06
N ASP A 303 -58.86 11.19 4.81
CA ASP A 303 -58.00 11.12 3.62
C ASP A 303 -56.99 12.28 3.60
N TRP A 304 -57.45 13.50 3.90
CA TRP A 304 -56.55 14.66 3.99
C TRP A 304 -55.52 14.50 5.12
N GLN A 305 -55.93 13.97 6.27
CA GLN A 305 -55.03 13.71 7.39
C GLN A 305 -53.94 12.70 7.01
N ARG A 306 -54.28 11.63 6.28
CA ARG A 306 -53.29 10.66 5.77
C ARG A 306 -52.25 11.31 4.85
N ILE A 307 -52.69 12.19 3.94
CA ILE A 307 -51.79 12.93 3.04
C ILE A 307 -50.88 13.87 3.85
N ILE A 308 -51.41 14.54 4.88
CA ILE A 308 -50.64 15.39 5.80
C ILE A 308 -49.56 14.58 6.51
N ASP A 309 -49.88 13.40 7.01
CA ASP A 309 -48.94 12.55 7.74
C ASP A 309 -47.78 12.11 6.83
N LEU A 310 -48.05 11.78 5.56
CA LEU A 310 -47.01 11.47 4.58
C LEU A 310 -46.08 12.66 4.31
N TRP A 311 -46.63 13.88 4.15
CA TRP A 311 -45.81 15.09 3.99
C TRP A 311 -44.98 15.39 5.23
N ARG A 312 -45.54 15.24 6.42
CA ARG A 312 -44.82 15.44 7.69
C ARG A 312 -43.68 14.45 7.86
N GLU A 313 -43.88 13.19 7.50
CA GLU A 313 -42.82 12.17 7.54
C GLU A 313 -41.70 12.46 6.54
N ALA A 314 -42.03 12.95 5.34
CA ALA A 314 -41.03 13.40 4.36
C ALA A 314 -40.19 14.56 4.92
N ILE A 315 -40.84 15.57 5.50
CA ILE A 315 -40.19 16.74 6.11
C ILE A 315 -39.30 16.32 7.28
N ALA A 316 -39.83 15.52 8.21
CA ALA A 316 -39.10 15.07 9.39
C ALA A 316 -37.80 14.31 9.05
N ARG A 317 -37.77 13.58 7.92
CA ARG A 317 -36.55 12.90 7.43
C ARG A 317 -35.51 13.89 6.94
N LEU A 318 -35.93 14.91 6.21
CA LEU A 318 -35.03 15.96 5.72
C LEU A 318 -34.46 16.82 6.87
N GLU A 319 -35.25 17.08 7.92
CA GLU A 319 -34.79 17.82 9.11
C GLU A 319 -33.72 17.08 9.93
N ARG A 320 -33.62 15.75 9.78
CA ARG A 320 -32.60 14.94 10.47
C ARG A 320 -31.22 14.98 9.81
N ILE A 321 -31.10 15.65 8.66
CA ILE A 321 -29.84 15.78 7.93
C ILE A 321 -28.98 16.87 8.59
N PRO A 322 -27.81 16.55 9.15
CA PRO A 322 -26.93 17.53 9.76
C PRO A 322 -26.38 18.55 8.77
N ILE A 323 -26.02 19.73 9.27
CA ILE A 323 -25.51 20.84 8.45
C ILE A 323 -24.15 20.55 7.82
N GLU A 324 -23.38 19.63 8.42
CA GLU A 324 -22.06 19.21 7.96
C GLU A 324 -22.12 18.19 6.81
N ASP A 325 -23.27 17.54 6.60
CA ASP A 325 -23.42 16.51 5.57
C ASP A 325 -23.60 17.16 4.19
N VAL A 326 -23.00 16.55 3.16
CA VAL A 326 -23.02 17.06 1.77
C VAL A 326 -24.44 17.23 1.22
N GLY A 327 -25.37 16.37 1.64
CA GLY A 327 -26.78 16.41 1.25
C GLY A 327 -27.62 17.54 1.87
N TYR A 328 -27.08 18.30 2.83
CA TYR A 328 -27.84 19.34 3.55
C TYR A 328 -28.45 20.39 2.62
N ALA A 329 -27.68 20.87 1.64
CA ALA A 329 -28.15 21.91 0.72
C ALA A 329 -29.32 21.44 -0.18
N GLU A 330 -29.32 20.17 -0.59
CA GLU A 330 -30.45 19.56 -1.33
C GLU A 330 -31.67 19.41 -0.41
N ALA A 331 -31.46 18.92 0.81
CA ALA A 331 -32.51 18.74 1.80
C ALA A 331 -33.24 20.06 2.13
N GLN A 332 -32.51 21.17 2.29
CA GLN A 332 -33.10 22.49 2.56
C GLN A 332 -33.99 22.98 1.41
N LYS A 333 -33.62 22.69 0.15
CA LYS A 333 -34.47 23.03 -1.01
C LYS A 333 -35.77 22.23 -1.00
N MET A 334 -35.69 20.93 -0.72
CA MET A 334 -36.85 20.05 -0.63
C MET A 334 -37.76 20.42 0.54
N LEU A 335 -37.18 20.81 1.69
CA LEU A 335 -37.96 21.26 2.85
C LEU A 335 -38.89 22.41 2.48
N VAL A 336 -38.38 23.45 1.81
CA VAL A 336 -39.19 24.60 1.37
C VAL A 336 -40.35 24.16 0.46
N GLU A 337 -40.07 23.25 -0.49
CA GLU A 337 -41.10 22.71 -1.37
C GLU A 337 -42.16 21.92 -0.58
N TYR A 338 -41.73 21.02 0.29
CA TYR A 338 -42.62 20.10 1.00
C TYR A 338 -43.45 20.83 2.05
N THR A 339 -42.89 21.81 2.76
CA THR A 339 -43.66 22.65 3.69
C THR A 339 -44.72 23.47 2.96
N THR A 340 -44.43 23.92 1.73
CA THR A 340 -45.41 24.64 0.90
C THR A 340 -46.57 23.72 0.50
N LYS A 341 -46.27 22.50 0.06
CA LYS A 341 -47.29 21.49 -0.28
C LYS A 341 -48.12 21.11 0.94
N LEU A 342 -47.49 20.85 2.08
CA LEU A 342 -48.17 20.56 3.34
C LEU A 342 -49.18 21.67 3.70
N GLY A 343 -48.76 22.94 3.64
CA GLY A 343 -49.65 24.06 3.94
C GLY A 343 -50.82 24.25 2.96
N VAL A 344 -50.76 23.67 1.75
CA VAL A 344 -51.92 23.58 0.86
C VAL A 344 -52.89 22.51 1.36
N ILE A 345 -52.37 21.33 1.70
CA ILE A 345 -53.20 20.20 2.16
C ILE A 345 -53.89 20.50 3.50
N GLU A 346 -53.19 21.14 4.45
CA GLU A 346 -53.77 21.54 5.74
C GLU A 346 -54.93 22.54 5.56
N ARG A 347 -54.85 23.44 4.57
CA ARG A 347 -55.96 24.34 4.24
C ARG A 347 -57.16 23.60 3.65
N ASN A 348 -56.92 22.58 2.83
CA ASN A 348 -57.99 21.75 2.27
C ASN A 348 -58.71 20.94 3.34
N LEU A 349 -57.97 20.35 4.30
CA LEU A 349 -58.56 19.70 5.48
C LEU A 349 -59.46 20.67 6.25
N ALA A 350 -58.96 21.88 6.55
CA ALA A 350 -59.73 22.89 7.27
C ALA A 350 -60.98 23.36 6.50
N ALA A 351 -60.95 23.35 5.17
CA ALA A 351 -62.12 23.61 4.33
C ALA A 351 -63.14 22.45 4.40
N GLU A 352 -62.69 21.21 4.25
CA GLU A 352 -63.51 20.00 4.34
C GLU A 352 -64.24 19.92 5.68
N GLU A 353 -63.55 20.12 6.80
CA GLU A 353 -64.17 20.08 8.12
C GLU A 353 -65.20 21.22 8.34
N ARG A 354 -64.93 22.42 7.81
CA ARG A 354 -65.88 23.54 7.90
C ARG A 354 -67.13 23.26 7.06
N SER A 355 -66.96 22.70 5.86
CA SER A 355 -68.05 22.23 5.02
C SER A 355 -68.87 21.12 5.69
N GLN A 356 -68.22 20.14 6.30
CA GLN A 356 -68.89 19.04 6.99
C GLN A 356 -69.74 19.54 8.18
N ARG A 357 -69.21 20.44 9.00
CA ARG A 357 -69.97 21.06 10.11
C ARG A 357 -71.15 21.89 9.62
N ALA A 358 -70.98 22.63 8.51
CA ALA A 358 -72.06 23.39 7.91
C ALA A 358 -73.17 22.47 7.36
N TRP A 359 -72.79 21.35 6.74
CA TRP A 359 -73.71 20.31 6.29
C TRP A 359 -74.51 19.70 7.46
N GLU A 360 -73.84 19.27 8.53
CA GLU A 360 -74.49 18.70 9.73
C GLU A 360 -75.47 19.69 10.39
N SER A 361 -75.11 20.98 10.43
CA SER A 361 -76.00 22.04 10.91
C SER A 361 -77.24 22.21 10.02
N ALA A 362 -77.05 22.20 8.69
CA ALA A 362 -78.14 22.29 7.73
C ALA A 362 -79.09 21.08 7.84
N GLU A 363 -78.54 19.87 7.98
CA GLU A 363 -79.31 18.63 8.13
C GLU A 363 -80.14 18.64 9.44
N ALA A 364 -79.53 19.03 10.56
CA ALA A 364 -80.24 19.15 11.84
C ALA A 364 -81.39 20.17 11.76
N LYS A 365 -81.17 21.32 11.12
CA LYS A 365 -82.21 22.34 10.91
C LYS A 365 -83.31 21.84 9.97
N GLN A 366 -82.98 21.07 8.94
CA GLN A 366 -83.96 20.48 8.02
C GLN A 366 -84.86 19.48 8.75
N ILE A 367 -84.30 18.61 9.59
CA ILE A 367 -85.08 17.67 10.40
C ILE A 367 -86.03 18.43 11.33
N GLN A 368 -85.56 19.50 11.97
CA GLN A 368 -86.39 20.34 12.83
C GLN A 368 -87.53 21.02 12.06
N LEU A 369 -87.26 21.48 10.83
CA LEU A 369 -88.26 22.11 9.96
C LEU A 369 -89.36 21.12 9.56
N LEU A 370 -88.96 19.94 9.07
CA LEU A 370 -89.90 18.89 8.67
C LEU A 370 -90.79 18.42 9.82
N GLY A 371 -90.26 18.34 11.04
CA GLY A 371 -91.03 17.94 12.23
C GLY A 371 -92.06 18.98 12.70
N ARG A 372 -92.03 20.22 12.19
CA ARG A 372 -92.95 21.30 12.60
C ARG A 372 -93.73 21.94 11.44
N ALA A 373 -93.45 21.53 10.21
CA ALA A 373 -93.92 22.17 8.99
C ALA A 373 -95.44 22.43 8.98
N ASP A 374 -96.25 21.45 9.38
CA ASP A 374 -97.72 21.54 9.37
C ASP A 374 -98.31 22.59 10.33
N THR A 375 -97.53 23.04 11.31
CA THR A 375 -97.97 23.97 12.37
C THR A 375 -97.38 25.37 12.23
N MET A 376 -96.51 25.59 11.24
CA MET A 376 -95.77 26.85 11.06
C MET A 376 -96.54 27.82 10.15
N SER A 377 -96.40 29.12 10.43
CA SER A 377 -96.83 30.17 9.48
C SER A 377 -95.90 30.20 8.26
N PRO A 378 -96.38 30.66 7.08
CA PRO A 378 -95.54 30.81 5.89
C PRO A 378 -94.27 31.63 6.12
N SER A 379 -94.35 32.70 6.92
CA SER A 379 -93.20 33.54 7.28
C SER A 379 -92.18 32.82 8.18
N ALA A 380 -92.65 32.01 9.14
CA ALA A 380 -91.78 31.24 10.01
C ALA A 380 -91.07 30.12 9.24
N TYR A 381 -91.78 29.46 8.33
CA TYR A 381 -91.21 28.47 7.42
C TYR A 381 -90.12 29.11 6.55
N ALA A 382 -90.43 30.26 5.93
CA ALA A 382 -89.48 30.97 5.07
C ALA A 382 -88.19 31.37 5.81
N SER A 383 -88.31 31.87 7.05
CA SER A 383 -87.14 32.20 7.88
C SER A 383 -86.30 30.97 8.24
N ALA A 384 -86.94 29.83 8.53
CA ALA A 384 -86.24 28.59 8.85
C ALA A 384 -85.49 28.04 7.63
N ALA A 385 -86.16 28.00 6.47
CA ALA A 385 -85.55 27.60 5.20
C ALA A 385 -84.37 28.52 4.81
N GLN A 386 -84.48 29.83 5.05
CA GLN A 386 -83.38 30.77 4.79
C GLN A 386 -82.15 30.50 5.68
N SER A 387 -82.35 30.06 6.92
CA SER A 387 -81.26 29.66 7.82
C SER A 387 -80.53 28.40 7.32
N ILE A 388 -81.26 27.46 6.71
CA ILE A 388 -80.68 26.26 6.09
C ILE A 388 -79.88 26.65 4.84
N ILE A 389 -80.44 27.51 3.98
CA ILE A 389 -79.73 28.05 2.81
C ILE A 389 -78.43 28.76 3.24
N SER A 390 -78.46 29.51 4.34
CA SER A 390 -77.27 30.19 4.87
C SER A 390 -76.17 29.21 5.27
N ASP A 391 -76.51 28.04 5.83
CA ASP A 391 -75.51 27.03 6.19
C ASP A 391 -74.99 26.31 4.94
N LEU A 392 -75.86 25.95 4.00
CA LEU A 392 -75.46 25.29 2.76
C LEU A 392 -74.56 26.17 1.90
N ASN A 393 -74.76 27.49 1.89
CA ASN A 393 -73.88 28.45 1.20
C ASN A 393 -72.47 28.57 1.82
N ARG A 394 -72.25 28.05 3.04
CA ARG A 394 -70.92 28.03 3.69
C ARG A 394 -70.09 26.81 3.30
N ILE A 395 -70.67 25.86 2.57
CA ILE A 395 -69.98 24.67 2.07
C ILE A 395 -69.13 25.08 0.87
N GLU A 396 -67.81 24.92 1.00
CA GLU A 396 -66.82 25.36 0.02
C GLU A 396 -66.73 24.40 -1.19
N PRO A 397 -66.40 24.89 -2.40
CA PRO A 397 -66.14 24.04 -3.56
C PRO A 397 -65.03 23.01 -3.31
N ASN A 398 -65.06 21.89 -4.03
CA ASN A 398 -64.10 20.77 -3.92
C ASN A 398 -64.09 20.07 -2.54
N THR A 399 -65.16 20.20 -1.76
CA THR A 399 -65.40 19.42 -0.54
C THR A 399 -66.41 18.30 -0.78
N THR A 400 -66.40 17.24 0.03
CA THR A 400 -67.20 16.03 -0.24
C THR A 400 -68.71 16.28 -0.25
N LYS A 401 -69.18 17.30 0.47
CA LYS A 401 -70.60 17.68 0.58
C LYS A 401 -71.03 18.74 -0.42
N TYR A 402 -70.13 19.30 -1.22
CA TYR A 402 -70.45 20.43 -2.08
C TYR A 402 -71.56 20.12 -3.09
N ASP A 403 -71.45 19.03 -3.85
CA ASP A 403 -72.45 18.70 -4.87
C ASP A 403 -73.83 18.40 -4.27
N LEU A 404 -73.88 17.70 -3.13
CA LEU A 404 -75.12 17.48 -2.39
C LEU A 404 -75.71 18.80 -1.87
N ALA A 405 -74.88 19.69 -1.34
CA ALA A 405 -75.29 21.00 -0.86
C ALA A 405 -75.90 21.85 -1.97
N GLN A 406 -75.29 21.86 -3.17
CA GLN A 406 -75.83 22.57 -4.33
C GLN A 406 -77.19 21.99 -4.78
N SER A 407 -77.37 20.67 -4.71
CA SER A 407 -78.67 20.04 -4.97
C SER A 407 -79.73 20.50 -3.95
N TRP A 408 -79.43 20.42 -2.65
CA TRP A 408 -80.35 20.85 -1.59
C TRP A 408 -80.68 22.34 -1.66
N LEU A 409 -79.70 23.19 -1.96
CA LEU A 409 -79.92 24.62 -2.16
C LEU A 409 -80.98 24.87 -3.22
N LYS A 410 -80.87 24.18 -4.36
CA LYS A 410 -81.82 24.32 -5.46
C LYS A 410 -83.23 23.86 -5.08
N ASP A 411 -83.34 22.74 -4.38
CA ASP A 411 -84.63 22.17 -3.97
C ASP A 411 -85.34 23.09 -2.96
N ILE A 412 -84.64 23.55 -1.92
CA ILE A 412 -85.20 24.43 -0.88
C ILE A 412 -85.61 25.79 -1.49
N GLN A 413 -84.82 26.34 -2.42
CA GLN A 413 -85.18 27.56 -3.14
C GLN A 413 -86.45 27.40 -3.98
N ALA A 414 -86.62 26.24 -4.63
CA ALA A 414 -87.80 25.94 -5.41
C ALA A 414 -89.06 25.76 -4.54
N GLU A 415 -88.92 25.21 -3.33
CA GLU A 415 -90.02 25.13 -2.36
C GLU A 415 -90.41 26.49 -1.80
N LEU A 416 -89.43 27.31 -1.42
CA LEU A 416 -89.65 28.69 -0.95
C LEU A 416 -90.43 29.53 -1.95
N ALA A 417 -90.14 29.39 -3.25
CA ALA A 417 -90.82 30.11 -4.32
C ALA A 417 -92.31 29.72 -4.49
N LYS A 418 -92.77 28.60 -3.91
CA LYS A 418 -94.18 28.18 -3.92
C LYS A 418 -94.97 28.68 -2.71
N VAL A 419 -94.27 29.06 -1.64
CA VAL A 419 -94.86 29.49 -0.35
C VAL A 419 -94.98 31.02 -0.28
N GLN A 420 -94.21 31.74 -1.08
CA GLN A 420 -94.37 33.17 -1.39
C GLN A 420 -95.49 33.37 -2.41
#